data_AF-A0A8J5G2K1-F1
#
_entry.id   AF-A0A8J5G2K1-F1
#
_cell.length_a   1.000
_cell.length_b   1.000
_cell.length_c   1.000
_cell.angle_alpha   90.00
_cell.angle_beta   90.00
_cell.angle_gamma   90.00
#
_symmetry.space_group_name_H-M   'P 1'
#
loop_
_entity.id
_entity.type
_entity.pdbx_description
1 polymer ?
#
loop_
_entity_poly.entity_id
_entity_poly.type
_entity_poly.pdbx_seq_one_letter_code
_entity_poly.pdbx_strand_id
1 'polypeptide(L)'
;MPGASTGIVYGGLKYQARCIADVKADIDHTSFLAGTLSLKEENEVHLIRLSPSGSELICDGLFYHPNEIWDLKTCPFDPRIFSTVFTSGEAYGASVWKIPELYGQSNAPQLEQLVSLDKHSFKIKCVLWWPSGKYDRLISIDEGNLFLWSIDSSNKVAKVSSLKNLLLSLERLMVVLLGSFVI
;
A
#
# COMPACT_ATOMS: atom_id res chain seq x y z
N MET A 1 12.15 38.31 -13.74
CA MET A 1 12.17 36.88 -14.10
C MET A 1 11.36 36.14 -13.06
N PRO A 2 10.30 35.39 -13.43
CA PRO A 2 9.49 34.68 -12.44
C PRO A 2 10.33 33.54 -11.84
N GLY A 3 10.34 33.47 -10.51
CA GLY A 3 11.16 32.52 -9.75
C GLY A 3 10.86 31.09 -10.14
N ALA A 4 11.82 30.45 -10.81
CA ALA A 4 11.79 29.01 -11.03
C ALA A 4 11.76 28.33 -9.67
N SER A 5 10.75 27.49 -9.43
CA SER A 5 10.71 26.63 -8.26
C SER A 5 11.98 25.77 -8.23
N THR A 6 12.77 25.86 -7.16
CA THR A 6 13.96 25.03 -6.92
C THR A 6 13.60 23.59 -6.50
N GLY A 7 12.47 23.07 -6.98
CA GLY A 7 11.95 21.77 -6.61
C GLY A 7 12.65 20.64 -7.36
N ILE A 8 12.78 19.48 -6.71
CA ILE A 8 13.28 18.26 -7.34
C ILE A 8 12.10 17.52 -7.95
N VAL A 9 12.17 17.19 -9.24
CA VAL A 9 11.09 16.54 -9.99
C VAL A 9 11.53 15.16 -10.46
N TYR A 10 10.70 14.16 -10.22
CA TYR A 10 10.87 12.83 -10.82
C TYR A 10 10.03 12.74 -12.11
N GLY A 11 10.71 12.74 -13.25
CA GLY A 11 10.08 12.62 -14.58
C GLY A 11 10.07 11.20 -15.15
N GLY A 12 10.51 10.20 -14.40
CA GLY A 12 10.72 8.82 -14.88
C GLY A 12 9.45 7.96 -14.95
N LEU A 13 8.28 8.52 -14.63
CA LEU A 13 7.01 7.81 -14.69
C LEU A 13 6.52 7.72 -16.14
N LYS A 14 6.40 6.51 -16.67
CA LYS A 14 5.79 6.25 -17.99
C LYS A 14 4.29 6.56 -17.98
N TYR A 15 3.63 6.29 -16.85
CA TYR A 15 2.21 6.51 -16.64
C TYR A 15 1.98 7.38 -15.40
N GLN A 16 0.84 8.08 -15.34
CA GLN A 16 0.51 8.90 -14.18
C GLN A 16 0.51 8.08 -12.89
N ALA A 17 1.29 8.52 -11.90
CA ALA A 17 1.22 7.96 -10.56
C ALA A 17 -0.09 8.35 -9.88
N ARG A 18 -0.70 7.39 -9.19
CA ARG A 18 -1.92 7.57 -8.40
C ARG A 18 -1.60 7.77 -6.92
N CYS A 19 -0.59 7.06 -6.44
CA CYS A 19 -0.22 7.02 -5.03
C CYS A 19 1.29 7.02 -4.88
N ILE A 20 1.74 7.55 -3.73
CA ILE A 20 3.13 7.57 -3.30
C ILE A 20 3.18 7.30 -1.79
N ALA A 21 4.20 6.57 -1.34
CA ALA A 21 4.47 6.31 0.08
C ALA A 21 5.97 6.37 0.35
N ASP A 22 6.35 6.89 1.52
CA ASP A 22 7.73 6.90 2.00
C ASP A 22 8.15 5.51 2.51
N VAL A 23 9.38 5.08 2.23
CA VAL A 23 9.91 3.77 2.65
C VAL A 23 10.60 3.92 4.00
N LYS A 24 9.82 4.04 5.08
CA LYS A 24 10.35 4.30 6.43
C LYS A 24 11.34 3.25 6.95
N ALA A 25 11.26 2.02 6.44
CA ALA A 25 12.16 0.94 6.81
C ALA A 25 13.54 1.03 6.12
N ASP A 26 13.69 1.87 5.09
CA ASP A 26 14.99 2.23 4.51
C ASP A 26 15.59 3.35 5.36
N ILE A 27 16.45 2.98 6.31
CA ILE A 27 17.10 3.92 7.24
C ILE A 27 18.31 4.62 6.61
N ASP A 28 18.80 4.09 5.50
CA ASP A 28 20.03 4.55 4.84
C ASP A 28 19.74 5.63 3.79
N HIS A 29 18.52 5.65 3.25
CA HIS A 29 18.14 6.56 2.17
C HIS A 29 16.75 7.16 2.33
N THR A 30 16.57 8.35 1.76
CA THR A 30 15.24 8.93 1.55
C THR A 30 14.61 8.30 0.31
N SER A 31 13.86 7.23 0.51
CA SER A 31 13.25 6.42 -0.55
C SER A 31 11.71 6.50 -0.53
N PHE A 32 11.09 6.37 -1.70
CA PHE A 32 9.65 6.37 -1.91
C PHE A 32 9.24 5.24 -2.85
N LEU A 33 8.04 4.70 -2.67
CA LEU A 33 7.36 3.88 -3.66
C LEU A 33 6.26 4.70 -4.32
N ALA A 34 6.25 4.76 -5.65
CA ALA A 34 5.16 5.35 -6.43
C ALA A 34 4.44 4.25 -7.24
N GLY A 35 3.11 4.23 -7.19
CA GLY A 35 2.29 3.28 -7.94
C GLY A 35 1.51 3.98 -9.05
N THR A 36 1.51 3.39 -10.25
CA THR A 36 0.74 3.90 -11.39
C THR A 36 -0.71 3.43 -11.38
N LEU A 37 -1.55 4.14 -12.14
CA LEU A 37 -2.90 3.67 -12.47
C LEU A 37 -3.16 3.87 -13.97
N SER A 38 -3.08 2.78 -14.71
CA SER A 38 -3.46 2.65 -16.11
C SER A 38 -4.57 1.61 -16.24
N LEU A 39 -5.59 1.94 -17.05
CA LEU A 39 -6.70 1.03 -17.38
C LEU A 39 -6.43 0.16 -18.62
N LYS A 40 -5.38 0.50 -19.38
CA LYS A 40 -5.07 -0.12 -20.69
C LYS A 40 -3.74 -0.86 -20.71
N GLU A 41 -2.81 -0.40 -19.90
CA GLU A 41 -1.43 -0.86 -19.88
C GLU A 41 -1.14 -1.56 -18.56
N GLU A 42 -0.10 -2.38 -18.54
CA GLU A 42 0.39 -2.98 -17.31
C GLU A 42 0.88 -1.88 -16.34
N ASN A 43 0.52 -2.01 -15.06
CA ASN A 43 0.87 -1.02 -14.05
C ASN A 43 2.27 -1.28 -13.49
N GLU A 44 2.84 -0.25 -12.88
CA GLU A 44 4.23 -0.24 -12.43
C GLU A 44 4.31 0.31 -11.00
N VAL A 45 5.23 -0.24 -10.21
CA VAL A 45 5.70 0.33 -8.94
C VAL A 45 7.13 0.79 -9.14
N HIS A 46 7.38 2.06 -8.85
CA HIS A 46 8.71 2.66 -8.93
C HIS A 46 9.28 2.82 -7.52
N LEU A 47 10.47 2.28 -7.29
CA LEU A 47 11.31 2.63 -6.15
C LEU A 47 12.14 3.84 -6.54
N ILE A 48 11.82 4.97 -5.92
CA ILE A 48 12.43 6.27 -6.16
C ILE A 48 13.30 6.61 -4.96
N ARG A 49 14.52 7.06 -5.20
CA ARG A 49 15.45 7.46 -4.14
C ARG A 49 15.96 8.86 -4.38
N LEU A 50 16.09 9.65 -3.32
CA LEU A 50 16.82 10.92 -3.36
C LEU A 50 18.32 10.64 -3.46
N SER A 51 18.99 11.29 -4.40
CA SER A 51 20.45 11.18 -4.52
C SER A 51 21.15 11.57 -3.22
N PRO A 52 22.35 11.02 -2.93
CA PRO A 52 23.12 11.43 -1.75
C PRO A 52 23.43 12.94 -1.72
N SER A 53 23.54 13.58 -2.88
CA SER A 53 23.70 15.03 -3.01
C SER A 53 22.43 15.84 -2.69
N GLY A 54 21.27 15.19 -2.57
CA GLY A 54 19.99 15.83 -2.34
C GLY A 54 19.49 16.67 -3.50
N SER A 55 19.98 16.42 -4.73
CA SER A 55 19.72 17.28 -5.89
C SER A 55 18.78 16.66 -6.92
N GLU A 56 18.65 15.33 -6.93
CA GLU A 56 17.87 14.61 -7.93
C GLU A 56 17.16 13.38 -7.34
N LEU A 57 16.07 12.98 -7.99
CA LEU A 57 15.37 11.74 -7.68
C LEU A 57 15.74 10.70 -8.76
N ILE A 58 16.30 9.58 -8.32
CA ILE A 58 16.70 8.47 -9.18
C ILE A 58 15.69 7.33 -9.12
N CYS A 59 15.51 6.64 -10.24
CA CYS A 59 14.76 5.39 -10.28
C CYS A 59 15.71 4.26 -9.85
N ASP A 60 15.54 3.77 -8.63
CA ASP A 60 16.35 2.67 -8.08
C ASP A 60 15.76 1.29 -8.45
N GLY A 61 14.47 1.24 -8.77
CA GLY A 61 13.81 0.03 -9.24
C GLY A 61 12.47 0.30 -9.92
N LEU A 62 12.12 -0.53 -10.90
CA LEU A 62 10.83 -0.52 -11.59
C LEU A 62 10.28 -1.95 -11.60
N PHE A 63 9.05 -2.13 -11.16
CA PHE A 63 8.44 -3.45 -10.99
C PHE A 63 7.05 -3.50 -11.60
N TYR A 64 6.74 -4.54 -12.38
CA TYR A 64 5.40 -4.72 -12.94
C TYR A 64 4.39 -5.14 -11.87
N HIS A 65 3.19 -4.57 -11.96
CA HIS A 65 2.06 -4.82 -11.09
C HIS A 65 0.82 -5.15 -11.92
N PRO A 66 0.15 -6.29 -11.65
CA PRO A 66 -0.90 -6.82 -12.52
C PRO A 66 -2.22 -6.04 -12.46
N ASN A 67 -2.43 -5.20 -11.45
CA ASN A 67 -3.68 -4.48 -11.22
C ASN A 67 -3.46 -2.96 -11.12
N GLU A 68 -4.56 -2.21 -11.27
CA GLU A 68 -4.61 -0.78 -10.95
C GLU A 68 -4.21 -0.51 -9.49
N ILE A 69 -3.32 0.44 -9.24
CA ILE A 69 -2.84 0.73 -7.87
C ILE A 69 -3.59 1.94 -7.32
N TRP A 70 -4.63 1.66 -6.53
CA TRP A 70 -5.50 2.68 -5.94
C TRP A 70 -4.96 3.24 -4.62
N ASP A 71 -4.36 2.39 -3.80
CA ASP A 71 -3.64 2.76 -2.58
C ASP A 71 -2.39 1.89 -2.44
N LEU A 72 -1.35 2.47 -1.85
CA LEU A 72 -0.07 1.83 -1.58
C LEU A 72 0.42 2.23 -0.19
N LYS A 73 0.87 1.24 0.59
CA LYS A 73 1.53 1.47 1.89
C LYS A 73 2.76 0.59 2.05
N THR A 74 3.86 1.23 2.42
CA THR A 74 5.14 0.58 2.73
C THR A 74 5.09 -0.06 4.12
N CYS A 75 5.75 -1.21 4.26
CA CYS A 75 5.92 -1.86 5.55
C CYS A 75 6.90 -1.05 6.42
N PRO A 76 6.60 -0.85 7.72
CA PRO A 76 7.49 -0.12 8.62
C PRO A 76 8.71 -0.93 9.10
N PHE A 77 8.81 -2.23 8.76
CA PHE A 77 9.86 -3.12 9.28
C PHE A 77 10.77 -3.74 8.22
N ASP A 78 10.34 -3.78 6.96
CA ASP A 78 11.13 -4.30 5.84
C ASP A 78 10.92 -3.39 4.62
N PRO A 79 11.98 -2.76 4.08
CA PRO A 79 11.85 -1.80 2.98
C PRO A 79 11.39 -2.44 1.67
N ARG A 80 11.46 -3.77 1.56
CA ARG A 80 11.03 -4.52 0.38
C ARG A 80 9.58 -4.95 0.43
N ILE A 81 8.90 -4.81 1.57
CA ILE A 81 7.53 -5.27 1.74
C ILE A 81 6.58 -4.08 1.69
N PHE A 82 5.49 -4.22 0.95
CA PHE A 82 4.44 -3.21 0.87
C PHE A 82 3.10 -3.84 0.53
N SER A 83 2.02 -3.10 0.71
CA SER A 83 0.67 -3.52 0.36
C SER A 83 0.09 -2.62 -0.73
N THR A 84 -0.71 -3.19 -1.63
CA THR A 84 -1.51 -2.43 -2.59
C THR A 84 -2.99 -2.76 -2.46
N VAL A 85 -3.82 -1.82 -2.89
CA VAL A 85 -5.27 -2.00 -3.07
C VAL A 85 -5.60 -1.75 -4.53
N PHE A 86 -6.47 -2.58 -5.10
CA PHE A 86 -7.01 -2.39 -6.44
C PHE A 86 -8.53 -2.42 -6.46
N THR A 87 -9.11 -1.77 -7.47
CA THR A 87 -10.51 -1.88 -7.87
C THR A 87 -10.55 -1.78 -9.39
N SER A 88 -11.11 -2.78 -10.06
CA SER A 88 -11.23 -2.83 -11.51
C SER A 88 -12.63 -3.32 -11.86
N GLY A 89 -13.54 -2.38 -12.15
CA GLY A 89 -14.97 -2.67 -12.31
C GLY A 89 -15.59 -3.21 -11.02
N GLU A 90 -16.07 -4.45 -11.08
CA GLU A 90 -16.63 -5.20 -9.94
C GLU A 90 -15.56 -5.96 -9.15
N ALA A 91 -14.37 -6.17 -9.72
CA ALA A 91 -13.27 -6.82 -9.02
C ALA A 91 -12.58 -5.83 -8.09
N TYR A 92 -12.26 -6.27 -6.88
CA TYR A 92 -11.48 -5.50 -5.93
C TYR A 92 -10.63 -6.45 -5.09
N GLY A 93 -9.57 -5.93 -4.51
CA GLY A 93 -8.69 -6.73 -3.68
C GLY A 93 -7.54 -5.94 -3.12
N ALA A 94 -6.86 -6.54 -2.17
CA ALA A 94 -5.63 -6.03 -1.61
C ALA A 94 -4.64 -7.17 -1.45
N SER A 95 -3.37 -6.86 -1.64
CA SER A 95 -2.30 -7.85 -1.60
C SER A 95 -1.07 -7.26 -0.92
N VAL A 96 -0.29 -8.13 -0.29
CA VAL A 96 1.05 -7.81 0.21
C VAL A 96 2.06 -8.36 -0.78
N TRP A 97 3.03 -7.53 -1.11
CA TRP A 97 4.05 -7.77 -2.11
C TRP A 97 5.43 -7.67 -1.50
N LYS A 98 6.38 -8.35 -2.16
CA LYS A 98 7.80 -8.24 -1.87
C LYS A 98 8.54 -7.83 -3.14
N ILE A 99 9.39 -6.83 -2.99
CA ILE A 99 10.35 -6.40 -3.99
C ILE A 99 11.41 -7.52 -4.15
N PRO A 100 11.57 -8.10 -5.35
CA PRO A 100 12.59 -9.11 -5.60
C PRO A 100 14.00 -8.49 -5.51
N GLU A 101 15.00 -9.32 -5.23
CA GLU A 101 16.38 -8.88 -5.25
C GLU A 101 16.82 -8.60 -6.69
N LEU A 102 17.15 -7.33 -6.95
CA LEU A 102 17.61 -6.87 -8.25
C LEU A 102 19.11 -7.22 -8.41
N TYR A 103 19.41 -8.47 -8.74
CA TYR A 103 20.78 -8.94 -9.04
C TYR A 103 21.30 -8.40 -10.38
N GLY A 104 21.34 -7.07 -10.57
CA GLY A 104 21.80 -6.43 -11.81
C GLY A 104 20.93 -6.73 -13.04
N GLN A 105 19.69 -7.21 -12.84
CA GLN A 105 18.76 -7.45 -13.93
C GLN A 105 18.17 -6.12 -14.43
N SER A 106 18.34 -5.85 -15.73
CA SER A 106 17.83 -4.65 -16.42
C SER A 106 16.35 -4.74 -16.77
N ASN A 107 15.69 -5.87 -16.52
CA ASN A 107 14.28 -6.06 -16.84
C ASN A 107 13.47 -5.79 -15.59
N ALA A 108 12.49 -4.89 -15.70
CA ALA A 108 11.53 -4.62 -14.65
C ALA A 108 10.84 -5.93 -14.22
N PRO A 109 11.21 -6.53 -13.08
CA PRO A 109 10.69 -7.84 -12.73
C PRO A 109 9.28 -7.72 -12.17
N GLN A 110 8.53 -8.82 -12.23
CA GLN A 110 7.23 -8.88 -11.59
C GLN A 110 7.40 -8.94 -10.06
N LEU A 111 6.53 -8.24 -9.33
CA LEU A 111 6.50 -8.29 -7.88
C LEU A 111 6.12 -9.68 -7.37
N GLU A 112 6.76 -10.11 -6.28
CA GLU A 112 6.37 -11.35 -5.62
C GLU A 112 5.14 -11.09 -4.73
N GLN A 113 4.01 -11.71 -5.07
CA GLN A 113 2.85 -11.69 -4.17
C GLN A 113 3.11 -12.62 -2.98
N LEU A 114 3.08 -12.06 -1.76
CA LEU A 114 3.22 -12.81 -0.52
C LEU A 114 1.87 -13.33 -0.05
N VAL A 115 0.85 -12.48 0.02
CA VAL A 115 -0.51 -12.86 0.43
C VAL A 115 -1.57 -12.00 -0.27
N SER A 116 -2.76 -12.57 -0.48
CA SER A 116 -3.98 -11.84 -0.83
C SER A 116 -4.87 -11.64 0.41
N LEU A 117 -5.58 -10.51 0.48
CA LEU A 117 -6.55 -10.18 1.52
C LEU A 117 -7.97 -10.33 0.94
N ASP A 118 -8.44 -11.57 0.84
CA ASP A 118 -9.58 -11.99 0.00
C ASP A 118 -10.93 -12.12 0.75
N LYS A 119 -11.03 -11.61 1.99
CA LYS A 119 -12.23 -11.76 2.85
C LYS A 119 -13.15 -10.55 2.87
N HIS A 120 -12.87 -9.55 2.04
CA HIS A 120 -13.67 -8.34 1.95
C HIS A 120 -15.01 -8.62 1.28
N SER A 121 -16.06 -7.93 1.75
CA SER A 121 -17.39 -7.99 1.13
C SER A 121 -17.72 -6.75 0.31
N PHE A 122 -16.89 -5.70 0.43
CA PHE A 122 -17.03 -4.43 -0.28
C PHE A 122 -15.69 -3.93 -0.82
N LYS A 123 -15.75 -2.86 -1.62
CA LYS A 123 -14.55 -2.20 -2.15
C LYS A 123 -13.66 -1.72 -1.00
N ILE A 124 -12.39 -2.08 -1.08
CA ILE A 124 -11.38 -1.77 -0.07
C ILE A 124 -10.97 -0.31 -0.23
N LYS A 125 -10.95 0.45 0.87
CA LYS A 125 -10.54 1.85 0.90
C LYS A 125 -9.06 2.00 1.14
N CYS A 126 -8.51 1.23 2.07
CA CYS A 126 -7.09 1.27 2.38
C CYS A 126 -6.63 0.02 3.16
N VAL A 127 -5.31 -0.13 3.22
CA VAL A 127 -4.60 -1.04 4.12
C VAL A 127 -3.72 -0.19 5.04
N LEU A 128 -3.53 -0.62 6.28
CA LEU A 128 -2.67 0.03 7.26
C LEU A 128 -1.79 -1.02 7.94
N TRP A 129 -0.49 -0.80 7.95
CA TRP A 129 0.43 -1.69 8.65
C TRP A 129 0.32 -1.54 10.15
N TRP A 130 0.41 -2.66 10.87
CA TRP A 130 0.50 -2.59 12.32
C TRP A 130 1.82 -1.92 12.73
N PRO A 131 1.80 -0.94 13.65
CA PRO A 131 2.95 -0.05 13.86
C PRO A 131 4.06 -0.64 14.74
N SER A 132 3.84 -1.81 15.37
CA SER A 132 4.81 -2.42 16.30
C SER A 132 5.09 -3.90 16.04
N GLY A 133 6.30 -4.36 16.34
CA GLY A 133 6.67 -5.77 16.19
C GLY A 133 7.21 -6.09 14.80
N LYS A 134 6.49 -6.92 14.05
CA LYS A 134 6.90 -7.40 12.71
C LYS A 134 5.78 -7.13 11.71
N TYR A 135 6.04 -7.45 10.44
CA TYR A 135 5.05 -7.33 9.36
C TYR A 135 4.01 -8.47 9.35
N ASP A 136 3.78 -9.12 10.49
CA ASP A 136 2.87 -10.26 10.64
C ASP A 136 1.40 -9.84 10.83
N ARG A 137 1.13 -8.54 10.95
CA ARG A 137 -0.21 -8.00 11.12
C ARG A 137 -0.42 -6.73 10.31
N LEU A 138 -1.64 -6.60 9.79
CA LEU A 138 -2.13 -5.40 9.14
C LEU A 138 -3.63 -5.24 9.37
N ILE A 139 -4.12 -4.04 9.11
CA ILE A 139 -5.54 -3.70 9.09
C ILE A 139 -5.93 -3.40 7.66
N SER A 140 -7.10 -3.86 7.23
CA SER A 140 -7.73 -3.35 6.01
C SER A 140 -9.12 -2.83 6.33
N ILE A 141 -9.56 -1.86 5.54
CA ILE A 141 -10.85 -1.19 5.72
C ILE A 141 -11.58 -1.26 4.39
N ASP A 142 -12.74 -1.91 4.37
CA ASP A 142 -13.72 -1.78 3.28
C ASP A 142 -14.85 -0.83 3.66
N GLU A 143 -15.83 -0.65 2.78
CA GLU A 143 -16.95 0.28 3.00
C GLU A 143 -17.78 0.00 4.25
N GLY A 144 -17.80 -1.25 4.72
CA GLY A 144 -18.63 -1.66 5.85
C GLY A 144 -17.85 -2.17 7.06
N ASN A 145 -16.58 -2.53 6.89
CA ASN A 145 -15.88 -3.37 7.86
C ASN A 145 -14.39 -3.00 8.01
N LEU A 146 -13.88 -3.28 9.20
CA LEU A 146 -12.47 -3.26 9.54
C LEU A 146 -12.01 -4.68 9.85
N PHE A 147 -10.94 -5.10 9.19
CA PHE A 147 -10.36 -6.43 9.32
C PHE A 147 -8.98 -6.31 9.96
N LEU A 148 -8.72 -7.10 10.99
CA LEU A 148 -7.38 -7.31 11.53
C LEU A 148 -6.84 -8.63 10.99
N TRP A 149 -5.74 -8.57 10.25
CA TRP A 149 -5.12 -9.71 9.61
C TRP A 149 -3.91 -10.21 10.38
N SER A 150 -3.73 -11.53 10.36
CA SER A 150 -2.49 -12.22 10.70
C SER A 150 -1.91 -12.80 9.41
N ILE A 151 -0.65 -12.49 9.14
CA ILE A 151 0.06 -12.87 7.91
C ILE A 151 1.06 -13.96 8.25
N ASP A 152 0.95 -15.07 7.55
CA ASP A 152 1.96 -16.11 7.50
C ASP A 152 2.61 -16.07 6.11
N SER A 153 3.72 -15.33 6.02
CA SER A 153 4.47 -15.18 4.77
C SER A 153 5.14 -16.47 4.30
N SER A 154 5.41 -17.43 5.21
CA SER A 154 6.06 -18.70 4.84
C SER A 154 5.10 -19.59 4.06
N ASN A 155 3.83 -19.59 4.47
CA ASN A 155 2.78 -20.37 3.81
C ASN A 155 1.97 -19.56 2.79
N LYS A 156 2.28 -18.27 2.60
CA LYS A 156 1.52 -17.35 1.74
C LYS A 156 0.03 -17.28 2.10
N VAL A 157 -0.27 -17.25 3.42
CA VAL A 157 -1.64 -17.19 3.93
C VAL A 157 -1.87 -15.93 4.76
N ALA A 158 -3.00 -15.26 4.54
CA ALA A 158 -3.52 -14.24 5.44
C ALA A 158 -4.82 -14.72 6.09
N LYS A 159 -4.93 -14.58 7.42
CA LYS A 159 -6.13 -14.97 8.20
C LYS A 159 -6.72 -13.75 8.89
N VAL A 160 -8.05 -13.63 8.85
CA VAL A 160 -8.75 -12.61 9.63
C VAL A 160 -8.77 -13.05 11.09
N SER A 161 -8.05 -12.31 11.93
CA SER A 161 -8.01 -12.51 13.39
C SER A 161 -9.16 -11.81 14.11
N SER A 162 -9.67 -10.70 13.54
CA SER A 162 -10.85 -9.99 14.03
C SER A 162 -11.54 -9.25 12.90
N LEU A 163 -12.87 -9.22 12.94
CA LEU A 163 -13.72 -8.47 12.02
C LEU A 163 -14.62 -7.54 12.84
N LYS A 164 -14.67 -6.26 12.49
CA LYS A 164 -15.58 -5.28 13.08
C LYS A 164 -16.39 -4.59 12.00
N ASN A 165 -17.71 -4.62 12.13
CA ASN A 165 -18.60 -3.86 11.26
C ASN A 165 -18.73 -2.41 11.75
N LEU A 166 -18.55 -1.45 10.84
CA LEU A 166 -18.50 -0.01 11.14
C LEU A 166 -19.89 0.54 11.51
N LEU A 167 -20.96 0.08 10.86
CA LEU A 167 -22.33 0.49 11.14
C LEU A 167 -22.77 0.03 12.54
N LEU A 168 -22.55 -1.24 12.86
CA LEU A 168 -22.85 -1.79 14.19
C LEU A 168 -22.01 -1.12 15.30
N SER A 169 -20.79 -0.65 14.98
CA SER A 169 -19.98 0.10 15.93
C SER A 169 -20.53 1.50 16.20
N LEU A 170 -21.06 2.18 15.17
CA LEU A 170 -21.69 3.49 15.33
C LEU A 170 -23.03 3.37 16.06
N GLU A 171 -23.83 2.34 15.79
CA GLU A 171 -25.06 2.08 16.54
C GLU A 171 -24.78 1.81 18.02
N ARG A 172 -23.76 1.01 18.35
CA ARG A 172 -23.33 0.81 19.74
C ARG A 172 -22.83 2.11 20.38
N LEU A 173 -22.09 2.93 19.65
CA LEU A 173 -21.65 4.25 20.14
C LEU A 173 -22.85 5.18 20.37
N MET A 174 -23.84 5.18 19.47
CA MET A 174 -25.08 5.94 19.63
C MET A 174 -25.91 5.44 20.80
N VAL A 175 -26.03 4.13 21.03
CA VAL A 175 -26.72 3.59 22.22
C VAL A 175 -25.99 3.97 23.49
N VAL A 176 -24.66 4.00 23.51
CA VAL A 176 -23.88 4.46 24.67
C VAL A 176 -23.99 5.97 24.87
N LEU A 177 -24.00 6.76 23.80
CA LEU A 177 -24.09 8.22 23.85
C LEU A 177 -25.51 8.74 24.09
N LEU A 178 -26.54 8.02 23.64
CA LEU A 178 -27.96 8.38 23.78
C LEU A 178 -28.67 7.58 24.88
N GLY A 179 -28.02 6.56 25.45
CA GLY A 179 -28.52 5.70 26.53
C GLY A 179 -28.58 6.34 27.91
N SER A 180 -28.79 7.65 28.00
CA SER A 180 -29.19 8.35 29.25
C SER A 180 -30.60 8.93 29.20
N PHE A 181 -31.41 8.63 28.17
CA PHE A 181 -32.81 9.08 28.09
C PHE A 181 -33.76 7.93 27.75
N VAL A 182 -33.96 7.02 28.70
CA VAL A 182 -35.24 6.32 28.87
C VAL A 182 -35.52 6.21 30.37
N ILE A 183 -36.33 7.13 30.89
CA ILE A 183 -37.17 6.94 32.09
C ILE A 183 -38.60 6.87 31.58
#